data_AF-A0A7X8AWN9-F1
#
_entry.id   AF-A0A7X8AWN9-F1
#
_cell.length_a   1.000
_cell.length_b   1.000
_cell.length_c   1.000
_cell.angle_alpha   90.00
_cell.angle_beta   90.00
_cell.angle_gamma   90.00
#
_symmetry.space_group_name_H-M   'P 1'
#
loop_
_entity.id
_entity.type
_entity.pdbx_description
1 polymer ?
#
loop_
_entity_poly.entity_id
_entity_poly.type
_entity_poly.pdbx_seq_one_letter_code
_entity_poly.pdbx_strand_id
1 'polypeptide(L)'
;MRDQDIVNDILNGTKHSIDTYTKAIQECSNQTLRSELQKLRNEAEQMQYQIYQMAEQKGWYMPAPQANQSDIQKIKNGLASTMQSSTNQNTNFTMK
;
A
#
# COMPACT_ATOMS: atom_id res chain seq x y z
N MET A 1 -16.08 19.88 17.31
CA MET A 1 -15.45 18.89 16.42
C MET A 1 -16.57 18.06 15.83
N ARG A 2 -16.71 18.01 14.50
CA ARG A 2 -17.70 17.15 13.86
C ARG A 2 -17.09 15.75 13.73
N ASP A 3 -17.90 14.73 13.76
CA ASP A 3 -17.43 13.35 13.58
C ASP A 3 -16.67 13.16 12.25
N GLN A 4 -17.00 13.94 11.21
CA GLN A 4 -16.24 13.99 9.96
C GLN A 4 -14.80 14.50 10.15
N ASP A 5 -14.58 15.49 11.01
CA ASP A 5 -13.25 16.01 11.31
C ASP A 5 -12.44 14.95 12.07
N ILE A 6 -13.06 14.24 13.00
CA ILE A 6 -12.45 13.12 13.74
C ILE A 6 -12.05 11.98 12.79
N VAL A 7 -12.94 11.60 11.87
CA VAL A 7 -12.65 10.58 10.86
C VAL A 7 -11.49 11.00 9.97
N ASN A 8 -11.44 12.25 9.53
CA ASN A 8 -10.34 12.77 8.71
C ASN A 8 -9.01 12.81 9.48
N ASP A 9 -9.02 13.17 10.77
CA ASP A 9 -7.82 13.21 11.60
C ASP A 9 -7.26 11.80 11.82
N ILE A 10 -8.11 10.82 12.14
CA ILE A 10 -7.69 9.42 12.29
C ILE A 10 -7.18 8.89 10.95
N LEU A 11 -7.89 9.16 9.85
CA LEU A 11 -7.48 8.75 8.51
C LEU A 11 -6.10 9.31 8.12
N ASN A 12 -5.83 10.59 8.44
CA ASN A 12 -4.53 11.20 8.20
C ASN A 12 -3.45 10.63 9.12
N GLY A 13 -3.75 10.36 10.38
CA GLY A 13 -2.84 9.71 11.33
C GLY A 13 -2.45 8.30 10.90
N THR A 14 -3.41 7.52 10.39
CA THR A 14 -3.15 6.16 9.89
C THR A 14 -2.29 6.20 8.62
N LYS A 15 -2.55 7.11 7.67
CA LYS A 15 -1.67 7.31 6.51
C LYS A 15 -0.24 7.65 6.91
N HIS A 16 -0.08 8.57 7.86
CA HIS A 16 1.24 8.95 8.35
C HIS A 16 1.99 7.77 8.99
N SER A 17 1.28 6.92 9.73
CA SER A 17 1.83 5.70 10.31
C SER A 17 2.30 4.72 9.23
N ILE A 18 1.50 4.50 8.18
CA ILE A 18 1.84 3.62 7.05
C ILE A 18 3.11 4.11 6.33
N ASP A 19 3.22 5.41 6.06
CA ASP A 19 4.40 5.99 5.42
C ASP A 19 5.66 5.82 6.29
N THR A 20 5.51 6.01 7.60
CA THR A 20 6.60 5.86 8.58
C THR A 20 7.08 4.42 8.63
N TYR A 21 6.16 3.44 8.72
CA TYR A 21 6.54 2.03 8.69
C TYR A 21 7.20 1.64 7.37
N THR A 22 6.74 2.18 6.24
CA THR A 22 7.34 1.90 4.94
C THR A 22 8.78 2.39 4.85
N LYS A 23 9.07 3.61 5.32
CA LYS A 23 10.44 4.15 5.40
C LYS A 23 11.32 3.31 6.35
N ALA A 24 10.79 2.99 7.54
CA ALA A 24 11.50 2.16 8.51
C ALA A 24 11.83 0.76 7.93
N ILE A 25 10.91 0.13 7.20
CA ILE A 25 11.14 -1.16 6.53
C ILE A 25 12.25 -1.03 5.48
N GLN A 26 12.29 0.06 4.71
CA GLN A 26 13.32 0.26 3.68
C GLN A 26 14.72 0.41 4.27
N GLU A 27 14.84 1.08 5.41
CA GLU A 27 16.11 1.33 6.09
C GLU A 27 16.51 0.21 7.07
N CYS A 28 15.61 -0.74 7.37
CA CYS A 28 15.86 -1.81 8.32
C CYS A 28 16.65 -2.98 7.70
N SER A 29 17.84 -3.24 8.27
CA SER A 29 18.70 -4.38 7.93
C SER A 29 18.36 -5.66 8.69
N ASN A 30 17.68 -5.55 9.84
CA ASN A 30 17.30 -6.70 10.67
C ASN A 30 16.01 -7.33 10.13
N GLN A 31 16.11 -8.58 9.67
CA GLN A 31 14.99 -9.27 9.02
C GLN A 31 13.79 -9.53 9.94
N THR A 32 14.02 -9.79 11.23
CA THR A 32 12.96 -9.99 12.22
C THR A 32 12.21 -8.69 12.47
N LEU A 33 12.94 -7.60 12.71
CA LEU A 33 12.34 -6.27 12.92
C LEU A 33 11.58 -5.81 11.66
N ARG A 34 12.15 -6.04 10.48
CA ARG A 34 11.50 -5.77 9.20
C ARG A 34 10.16 -6.49 9.07
N SER A 35 10.10 -7.76 9.49
CA SER A 35 8.87 -8.57 9.42
C SER A 35 7.80 -8.04 10.38
N GLU A 36 8.18 -7.61 11.58
CA GLU A 36 7.24 -7.00 12.53
C GLU A 36 6.73 -5.63 12.05
N LEU A 37 7.59 -4.79 11.48
CA LEU A 37 7.17 -3.52 10.87
C LEU A 37 6.20 -3.75 9.69
N GLN A 38 6.40 -4.80 8.90
CA GLN A 38 5.46 -5.19 7.84
C GLN A 38 4.09 -5.59 8.39
N LYS A 39 4.03 -6.32 9.51
CA LYS A 39 2.76 -6.64 10.17
C LYS A 39 2.05 -5.38 10.64
N LEU A 40 2.76 -4.48 11.33
CA LEU A 40 2.19 -3.20 11.81
C LEU A 40 1.67 -2.35 10.65
N ARG A 41 2.38 -2.31 9.53
CA ARG A 41 1.90 -1.63 8.31
C ARG A 41 0.60 -2.25 7.80
N ASN A 42 0.54 -3.58 7.69
CA ASN A 42 -0.66 -4.28 7.22
C ASN A 42 -1.86 -4.04 8.14
N GLU A 43 -1.66 -4.03 9.46
CA GLU A 43 -2.70 -3.71 10.44
C GLU A 43 -3.19 -2.27 10.29
N ALA A 44 -2.28 -1.31 10.08
CA ALA A 44 -2.65 0.09 9.83
C ALA A 44 -3.45 0.25 8.52
N GLU A 45 -3.07 -0.46 7.45
CA GLU A 45 -3.84 -0.47 6.19
C GLU A 45 -5.24 -1.06 6.39
N GLN A 46 -5.37 -2.11 7.22
CA GLN A 46 -6.68 -2.71 7.52
C GLN A 46 -7.56 -1.75 8.35
N MET A 47 -6.98 -1.05 9.32
CA MET A 47 -7.68 -0.01 10.09
C MET A 47 -8.14 1.14 9.19
N GLN A 48 -7.27 1.61 8.29
CA GLN A 48 -7.58 2.64 7.30
C GLN A 48 -8.81 2.25 6.45
N TYR A 49 -8.88 0.99 6.04
CA TYR A 49 -10.03 0.47 5.28
C TYR A 49 -11.32 0.44 6.11
N GLN A 50 -11.26 0.04 7.38
CA GLN A 50 -12.42 0.07 8.28
C GLN A 50 -12.95 1.49 8.52
N ILE A 51 -12.05 2.46 8.73
CA ILE A 51 -12.41 3.88 8.88
C ILE A 51 -13.10 4.39 7.62
N TYR A 52 -12.57 4.03 6.45
CA TYR A 52 -13.19 4.36 5.16
C TYR A 52 -14.61 3.77 5.05
N GLN A 53 -14.81 2.49 5.38
CA GLN A 53 -16.14 1.87 5.34
C GLN A 53 -17.13 2.55 6.29
N MET A 54 -16.68 2.92 7.48
CA MET A 54 -17.50 3.67 8.43
C MET A 54 -17.86 5.07 7.90
N ALA A 55 -16.92 5.74 7.24
CA ALA A 55 -17.13 7.05 6.65
C ALA A 55 -18.10 7.02 5.46
N GLU A 56 -18.05 5.95 4.65
CA GLU A 56 -18.96 5.67 3.55
C GLU A 56 -20.39 5.42 4.07
N GLN A 57 -20.56 4.56 5.08
CA GLN A 57 -21.87 4.26 5.68
C GLN A 57 -22.55 5.50 6.29
N LYS A 58 -21.77 6.44 6.81
CA LYS A 58 -22.29 7.69 7.39
C LYS A 58 -22.46 8.81 6.37
N GLY A 59 -22.12 8.57 5.10
CA GLY A 59 -22.24 9.57 4.02
C GLY A 59 -21.24 10.72 4.12
N TRP A 60 -20.19 10.59 4.94
CA TRP A 60 -19.18 11.63 5.16
C TRP A 60 -18.03 11.59 4.17
N TYR A 61 -17.95 10.50 3.41
CA TYR A 61 -16.94 10.28 2.38
C TYR A 61 -17.62 9.68 1.15
N MET A 62 -17.59 10.38 0.01
CA MET A 62 -17.93 9.78 -1.27
C MET A 62 -16.71 9.02 -1.79
N PRO A 63 -16.80 7.70 -1.97
CA PRO A 63 -15.74 6.93 -2.60
C PRO A 63 -15.33 7.51 -3.95
N ALA A 64 -14.07 7.35 -4.32
CA ALA A 64 -13.74 7.38 -5.74
C ALA A 64 -14.58 6.30 -6.44
N PRO A 65 -15.10 6.56 -7.65
CA PRO A 65 -15.91 5.59 -8.38
C PRO A 65 -15.16 4.25 -8.46
N GLN A 66 -15.90 3.15 -8.32
CA GLN A 66 -15.35 1.80 -8.42
C GLN A 66 -14.49 1.70 -9.69
N ALA A 67 -13.22 1.35 -9.53
CA ALA A 67 -12.32 1.20 -10.67
C ALA A 67 -12.87 0.10 -11.59
N ASN A 68 -12.95 0.39 -12.89
CA ASN A 68 -13.45 -0.58 -13.86
C ASN A 68 -12.61 -1.86 -13.78
N GLN A 69 -13.29 -3.01 -13.71
CA GLN A 69 -12.65 -4.32 -13.56
C GLN A 69 -11.63 -4.62 -14.68
N SER A 70 -11.86 -4.08 -15.88
CA SER A 70 -10.92 -4.14 -17.00
C SER A 70 -9.60 -3.42 -16.70
N ASP A 71 -9.65 -2.27 -16.02
CA ASP A 71 -8.47 -1.47 -15.71
C ASP A 71 -7.63 -2.12 -14.59
N ILE A 72 -8.30 -2.73 -13.61
CA ILE A 72 -7.64 -3.53 -12.56
C ILE A 72 -6.85 -4.70 -13.18
N GLN A 73 -7.46 -5.44 -14.12
CA GLN A 73 -6.80 -6.55 -14.80
C GLN A 73 -5.61 -6.09 -15.66
N LYS A 74 -5.75 -4.96 -16.38
CA LYS A 74 -4.65 -4.38 -17.17
C LYS A 74 -3.47 -3.97 -16.31
N ILE A 75 -3.70 -3.31 -15.18
CA ILE A 75 -2.63 -2.88 -14.27
C ILE A 75 -1.94 -4.10 -13.65
N LYS A 76 -2.71 -5.10 -13.19
CA LYS A 76 -2.15 -6.34 -12.63
C LYS A 76 -1.27 -7.07 -13.64
N ASN A 77 -1.72 -7.20 -14.89
CA ASN A 77 -0.98 -7.84 -15.96
C ASN A 77 0.25 -7.02 -16.41
N GLY A 78 0.13 -5.69 -16.46
CA GLY A 78 1.23 -4.77 -16.76
C GLY A 78 2.34 -4.79 -15.71
N LEU A 79 1.97 -4.85 -14.42
CA LEU A 79 2.94 -4.95 -13.34
C LEU A 79 3.65 -6.32 -13.33
N ALA A 80 2.91 -7.42 -13.54
CA ALA A 80 3.48 -8.76 -13.64
C ALA A 80 4.47 -8.92 -14.80
N SER A 81 4.15 -8.35 -15.97
CA SER A 81 5.03 -8.37 -17.16
C SER A 81 6.27 -7.49 -16.99
N THR A 82 6.15 -6.36 -16.30
CA THR A 82 7.30 -5.51 -15.95
C THR A 82 8.26 -6.23 -15.00
N MET A 83 7.76 -7.03 -14.06
CA MET A 83 8.62 -7.81 -13.14
C MET A 83 9.32 -9.00 -13.78
N GLN A 84 8.87 -9.50 -14.94
CA GLN A 84 9.47 -10.66 -15.63
C GLN A 84 10.65 -10.27 -16.55
N SER A 85 10.80 -8.98 -16.85
CA SER A 85 11.83 -8.46 -17.77
C SER A 85 13.23 -8.34 -17.14
N SER A 86 13.33 -8.39 -15.81
CA SER A 86 14.58 -8.12 -15.07
C SER A 86 15.49 -9.34 -14.86
N THR A 87 15.09 -10.55 -15.25
CA THR A 87 15.85 -11.79 -14.94
C THR A 87 16.62 -12.37 -16.13
N ASN A 88 16.48 -11.84 -17.36
CA ASN A 88 16.94 -12.54 -18.57
C ASN A 88 18.03 -11.83 -19.40
N GLN A 89 18.82 -10.93 -18.82
CA GLN A 89 19.93 -10.25 -19.51
C GLN A 89 21.19 -10.16 -18.64
N ASN A 90 21.92 -11.28 -18.45
CA ASN A 90 23.40 -11.33 -18.50
C ASN A 90 23.96 -12.72 -18.17
N THR A 91 24.06 -13.59 -19.16
CA THR A 91 24.89 -14.81 -19.10
C THR A 91 25.87 -14.93 -20.27
N ASN A 92 26.41 -13.82 -20.79
CA ASN A 92 27.45 -13.92 -21.83
C ASN A 92 28.40 -12.71 -21.88
N PHE A 93 29.41 -12.70 -21.01
CA PHE A 93 30.69 -12.05 -21.34
C PHE A 93 31.80 -13.11 -21.28
N THR A 94 32.02 -13.75 -22.42
CA THR A 94 33.18 -14.59 -22.71
C THR A 94 34.45 -13.72 -22.66
N MET A 95 35.42 -14.10 -21.82
CA MET A 95 36.79 -13.57 -21.86
C MET A 95 37.43 -13.87 -23.21
N LYS A 96 37.85 -12.81 -23.91
CA LYS A 96 38.96 -12.84 -24.87
C LYS A 96 39.85 -11.63 -24.61
#